data_AF-A0AAW6FPC6-F1
#
_entry.id   AF-A0AAW6FPC6-F1
#
_cell.length_a   1.000
_cell.length_b   1.000
_cell.length_c   1.000
_cell.angle_alpha   90.00
_cell.angle_beta   90.00
_cell.angle_gamma   90.00
#
_symmetry.space_group_name_H-M   'P 1'
#
loop_
_entity.id
_entity.type
_entity.pdbx_description
1 polymer ?
#
loop_
_entity_poly.entity_id
_entity_poly.type
_entity_poly.pdbx_seq_one_letter_code
_entity_poly.pdbx_strand_id
1 'polypeptide(L)'
;MKTDIIPYQKMTAEAILYKENDPLLRYAIYKAYKYRCAYTGKFLYDYSSMHLDHIIPQNTAPEVLQEKIRKYHLADDFTIDSLENILPTKSLHNNSQKNRHPFSEPAERFFWEYAQREKWKIEREYKILKKQFELSKLKVFAEAQLVEFNLLPPEVYKASRKVTNSLSIHNHFWRSTENIALNGFLPSKLKEEGSCVISFCNRTIMITLDHKTILQLINKLETYSLNDIILRGHSYQNTKTFVVLGNNAVHLENAVYEELLDILQDYLKVYSEEYSKFQKYIGAENFSFYKDTNDYMLLETSRENWRKLIQYARKFDTEQGTTSEYCFNSNDHHLLAISAQNNIKFRLLPANSIKNEDSFLFPDDQLCILWEIPDTGSRKAIETGDVWTAQQTYEWLQKLLQQFTDESPDADQAVPGKQRFFRKMLDFFFK
;
A
#
# COMPACT_ATOMS: atom_id res chain seq x y z
N MET A 1 50.76 15.95 -47.30
CA MET A 1 49.56 15.75 -46.45
C MET A 1 48.35 16.25 -47.22
N LYS A 2 47.56 15.32 -47.79
CA LYS A 2 46.23 15.65 -48.33
C LYS A 2 45.23 15.36 -47.21
N THR A 3 44.58 16.39 -46.71
CA THR A 3 43.45 16.29 -45.80
C THR A 3 42.21 16.06 -46.64
N ASP A 4 41.75 14.81 -46.68
CA ASP A 4 40.44 14.46 -47.22
C ASP A 4 39.37 14.98 -46.25
N ILE A 5 38.72 16.07 -46.64
CA ILE A 5 37.51 16.57 -45.99
C ILE A 5 36.37 15.68 -46.48
N ILE A 6 35.93 14.75 -45.62
CA ILE A 6 34.73 13.96 -45.85
C ILE A 6 33.53 14.93 -45.76
N PRO A 7 32.69 15.05 -46.80
CA PRO A 7 31.53 15.93 -46.74
C PRO A 7 30.53 15.37 -45.72
N TYR A 8 30.09 16.25 -44.82
CA TYR A 8 29.04 15.99 -43.84
C TYR A 8 27.75 15.62 -44.61
N GLN A 9 27.51 14.32 -44.78
CA GLN A 9 26.21 13.83 -45.23
C GLN A 9 25.18 14.35 -44.23
N LYS A 10 24.22 15.15 -44.71
CA LYS A 10 22.94 15.35 -44.02
C LYS A 10 22.39 13.95 -43.74
N MET A 11 22.57 13.45 -42.52
CA MET A 11 21.79 12.33 -42.02
C MET A 11 20.35 12.81 -41.97
N THR A 12 19.58 12.48 -42.99
CA THR A 12 18.12 12.50 -42.92
C THR A 12 17.76 11.57 -41.77
N ALA A 13 17.31 12.12 -40.64
CA ALA A 13 16.84 11.32 -39.53
C ALA A 13 15.73 10.41 -40.05
N GLU A 14 15.93 9.09 -40.00
CA GLU A 14 14.89 8.14 -40.39
C GLU A 14 13.62 8.44 -39.59
N ALA A 15 12.50 8.59 -40.30
CA ALA A 15 11.20 8.83 -39.69
C ALA A 15 10.87 7.68 -38.72
N ILE A 16 10.47 8.02 -37.49
CA ILE A 16 10.03 7.01 -36.52
C ILE A 16 8.63 6.59 -36.94
N LEU A 17 8.51 5.35 -37.43
CA LEU A 17 7.24 4.74 -37.80
C LEU A 17 6.75 3.81 -36.69
N TYR A 18 5.43 3.69 -36.59
CA TYR A 18 4.78 2.72 -35.71
C TYR A 18 5.16 1.29 -36.09
N LYS A 19 5.47 0.49 -35.06
CA LYS A 19 5.75 -0.94 -35.16
C LYS A 19 5.06 -1.62 -34.00
N GLU A 20 4.20 -2.59 -34.31
CA GLU A 20 3.38 -3.29 -33.30
C GLU A 20 4.23 -3.96 -32.21
N ASN A 21 5.40 -4.47 -32.59
CA ASN A 21 6.34 -5.17 -31.71
C ASN A 21 7.38 -4.26 -31.02
N ASP A 22 7.20 -2.94 -31.03
CA ASP A 22 8.09 -2.01 -30.31
C ASP A 22 7.47 -1.54 -28.98
N PRO A 23 7.78 -2.21 -27.84
CA PRO A 23 7.19 -1.87 -26.55
C PRO A 23 7.61 -0.49 -26.04
N LEU A 24 8.79 0.00 -26.45
CA LEU A 24 9.27 1.32 -26.07
C LEU A 24 8.49 2.41 -26.78
N LEU A 25 8.19 2.21 -28.07
CA LEU A 25 7.37 3.14 -28.84
C LEU A 25 5.93 3.17 -28.32
N ARG A 26 5.37 2.00 -28.00
CA ARG A 26 4.05 1.90 -27.37
C ARG A 26 3.98 2.66 -26.04
N TYR A 27 5.01 2.55 -25.19
CA TYR A 27 5.07 3.30 -23.95
C TYR A 27 5.32 4.80 -24.15
N ALA A 28 6.12 5.18 -25.16
CA ALA A 28 6.34 6.59 -25.52
C ALA A 28 5.02 7.27 -25.93
N ILE A 29 4.20 6.59 -26.75
CA ILE A 29 2.86 7.05 -27.12
C ILE A 29 1.99 7.21 -25.88
N TYR A 30 1.94 6.20 -25.01
CA TYR A 30 1.16 6.25 -23.76
C TYR A 30 1.51 7.47 -22.89
N LYS A 31 2.81 7.77 -22.76
CA LYS A 31 3.32 8.89 -21.96
C LYS A 31 3.08 10.25 -22.63
N ALA A 32 3.26 10.35 -23.95
CA ALA A 32 3.01 11.58 -24.71
C ALA A 32 1.56 12.06 -24.55
N TYR A 33 0.60 11.13 -24.59
CA TYR A 33 -0.82 11.39 -24.36
C TYR A 33 -1.21 11.48 -22.87
N LYS A 34 -0.23 11.65 -21.97
CA LYS A 34 -0.44 11.80 -20.52
C LYS A 34 -1.31 10.69 -19.92
N TYR A 35 -1.11 9.47 -20.39
CA TYR A 35 -1.79 8.28 -19.90
C TYR A 35 -3.31 8.28 -20.12
N ARG A 36 -3.80 8.95 -21.16
CA ARG A 36 -5.22 9.11 -21.45
C ARG A 36 -5.61 8.53 -22.80
N CYS A 37 -6.85 8.07 -22.87
CA CYS A 37 -7.49 7.62 -24.09
C CYS A 37 -7.78 8.84 -24.97
N ALA A 38 -7.27 8.84 -26.21
CA ALA A 38 -7.45 9.95 -27.14
C ALA A 38 -8.93 10.23 -27.48
N TYR A 39 -9.77 9.19 -27.48
CA TYR A 39 -11.20 9.32 -27.81
C TYR A 39 -12.07 9.83 -26.66
N THR A 40 -11.72 9.55 -25.41
CA THR A 40 -12.59 9.85 -24.26
C THR A 40 -11.96 10.80 -23.25
N GLY A 41 -10.67 11.07 -23.35
CA GLY A 41 -9.89 11.82 -22.36
C GLY A 41 -9.72 11.12 -21.00
N LYS A 42 -10.36 9.96 -20.78
CA LYS A 42 -10.26 9.19 -19.55
C LYS A 42 -8.87 8.57 -19.39
N PHE A 43 -8.43 8.39 -18.15
CA PHE A 43 -7.19 7.70 -17.84
C PHE A 43 -7.21 6.23 -18.29
N LEU A 44 -6.08 5.78 -18.80
CA LEU A 44 -5.79 4.41 -19.21
C LEU A 44 -4.96 3.73 -18.12
N TYR A 45 -5.51 3.55 -16.92
CA TYR A 45 -4.78 3.04 -15.75
C TYR A 45 -4.02 1.73 -15.99
N ASP A 46 -4.58 0.84 -16.80
CA ASP A 46 -3.97 -0.44 -17.15
C ASP A 46 -3.31 -0.35 -18.54
N TYR A 47 -1.97 -0.30 -18.53
CA TYR A 47 -1.14 -0.28 -19.74
C TYR A 47 -1.31 -1.53 -20.61
N SER A 48 -1.60 -2.69 -20.00
CA SER A 48 -1.78 -3.94 -20.74
C SER A 48 -3.04 -3.91 -21.61
N SER A 49 -4.10 -3.28 -21.11
CA SER A 49 -5.37 -3.08 -21.83
C SER A 49 -5.36 -1.94 -22.85
N MET A 50 -4.27 -1.20 -22.97
CA MET A 50 -4.15 -0.12 -23.95
C MET A 50 -4.10 -0.70 -25.38
N HIS A 51 -4.80 -0.07 -26.30
CA HIS A 51 -4.69 -0.35 -27.74
C HIS A 51 -4.18 0.90 -28.45
N LEU A 52 -3.49 0.69 -29.56
CA LEU A 52 -3.13 1.74 -30.50
C LEU A 52 -4.02 1.58 -31.72
N ASP A 53 -4.70 2.67 -32.09
CA ASP A 53 -5.62 2.68 -33.22
C ASP A 53 -5.12 3.60 -34.32
N HIS A 54 -5.36 3.19 -35.56
CA HIS A 54 -5.05 3.99 -36.75
C HIS A 54 -6.25 4.87 -37.10
N ILE A 55 -6.06 6.19 -37.16
CA ILE A 55 -7.11 7.15 -37.53
C ILE A 55 -7.60 6.84 -38.96
N ILE A 56 -6.68 6.76 -39.92
CA ILE A 56 -6.89 6.21 -41.25
C ILE A 56 -6.63 4.70 -41.19
N PRO A 57 -7.63 3.84 -41.46
CA PRO A 57 -7.48 2.39 -41.35
C PRO A 57 -6.31 1.82 -42.17
N GLN A 58 -5.65 0.78 -41.65
CA GLN A 58 -4.52 0.14 -42.33
C GLN A 58 -4.89 -0.49 -43.69
N ASN A 59 -6.14 -0.87 -43.89
CA ASN A 59 -6.65 -1.45 -45.13
C ASN A 59 -7.12 -0.39 -46.15
N THR A 60 -6.81 0.89 -45.95
CA THR A 60 -7.16 1.97 -46.88
C THR A 60 -6.41 1.80 -48.20
N ALA A 61 -7.12 1.82 -49.33
CA ALA A 61 -6.52 1.69 -50.66
C ALA A 61 -5.53 2.84 -50.94
N PRO A 62 -4.40 2.58 -51.63
CA PRO A 62 -3.37 3.60 -51.89
C PRO A 62 -3.90 4.88 -52.56
N GLU A 63 -4.86 4.75 -53.47
CA GLU A 63 -5.46 5.88 -54.19
C GLU A 63 -6.24 6.80 -53.23
N VAL A 64 -7.00 6.19 -52.32
CA VAL A 64 -7.78 6.89 -51.29
C VAL A 64 -6.85 7.54 -50.26
N LEU A 65 -5.76 6.86 -49.91
CA LEU A 65 -4.73 7.43 -49.02
C LEU A 65 -4.07 8.67 -49.63
N GLN A 66 -3.73 8.61 -50.92
CA GLN A 66 -3.16 9.74 -51.67
C GLN A 66 -4.12 10.92 -51.81
N GLU A 67 -5.42 10.65 -51.94
CA GLU A 67 -6.45 11.69 -51.88
C GLU A 67 -6.49 12.35 -50.50
N LYS A 68 -6.47 11.56 -49.43
CA LYS A 68 -6.46 12.06 -48.04
C LYS A 68 -5.19 12.85 -47.71
N ILE A 69 -4.02 12.42 -48.17
CA ILE A 69 -2.75 13.15 -48.02
C ILE A 69 -2.88 14.55 -48.61
N ARG A 70 -3.38 14.66 -49.84
CA ARG A 70 -3.61 15.96 -50.50
C ARG A 70 -4.66 16.80 -49.78
N LYS A 71 -5.77 16.17 -49.38
CA LYS A 71 -6.93 16.82 -48.78
C LYS A 71 -6.66 17.38 -47.38
N TYR A 72 -5.87 16.68 -46.57
CA TYR A 72 -5.51 17.11 -45.22
C TYR A 72 -4.16 17.82 -45.14
N HIS A 73 -3.50 18.05 -46.29
CA HIS A 73 -2.17 18.64 -46.37
C HIS A 73 -1.15 17.91 -45.50
N LEU A 74 -1.17 16.57 -45.57
CA LEU A 74 -0.21 15.72 -44.86
C LEU A 74 1.18 15.86 -45.50
N ALA A 75 2.22 15.53 -44.75
CA ALA A 75 3.58 15.52 -45.27
C ALA A 75 3.74 14.50 -46.41
N ASP A 76 4.61 14.81 -47.38
CA ASP A 76 4.82 13.96 -48.56
C ASP A 76 5.39 12.58 -48.21
N ASP A 77 6.04 12.45 -47.05
CA ASP A 77 6.57 11.20 -46.50
C ASP A 77 5.58 10.46 -45.58
N PHE A 78 4.32 10.91 -45.51
CA PHE A 78 3.30 10.26 -44.70
C PHE A 78 3.02 8.83 -45.17
N THR A 79 3.01 7.91 -44.21
CA THR A 79 2.62 6.51 -44.40
C THR A 79 1.49 6.17 -43.42
N ILE A 80 0.81 5.05 -43.64
CA ILE A 80 -0.23 4.57 -42.72
C ILE A 80 0.30 4.41 -41.29
N ASP A 81 1.57 4.01 -41.12
CA ASP A 81 2.18 3.81 -39.81
C ASP A 81 2.92 5.05 -39.30
N SER A 82 2.75 6.21 -39.93
CA SER A 82 3.24 7.48 -39.39
C SER A 82 2.58 7.76 -38.04
N LEU A 83 3.35 8.30 -37.08
CA LEU A 83 2.87 8.54 -35.71
C LEU A 83 1.65 9.47 -35.65
N GLU A 84 1.49 10.32 -36.65
CA GLU A 84 0.36 11.26 -36.75
C GLU A 84 -0.95 10.55 -37.17
N ASN A 85 -0.87 9.25 -37.44
CA ASN A 85 -2.03 8.38 -37.66
C ASN A 85 -2.36 7.51 -36.44
N ILE A 86 -1.62 7.61 -35.32
CA ILE A 86 -1.71 6.65 -34.21
C ILE A 86 -2.26 7.30 -32.94
N LEU A 87 -3.26 6.66 -32.34
CA LEU A 87 -3.90 7.11 -31.10
C LEU A 87 -3.95 6.02 -30.01
N PRO A 88 -3.64 6.34 -28.75
CA PRO A 88 -3.87 5.42 -27.64
C PRO A 88 -5.33 5.39 -27.21
N THR A 89 -5.90 4.20 -27.08
CA THR A 89 -7.32 3.98 -26.76
C THR A 89 -7.53 2.68 -25.96
N LYS A 90 -8.78 2.38 -25.60
CA LYS A 90 -9.21 1.04 -25.14
C LYS A 90 -9.93 0.34 -26.27
N SER A 91 -9.82 -0.98 -26.37
CA SER A 91 -10.55 -1.78 -27.37
C SER A 91 -12.05 -1.44 -27.41
N LEU A 92 -12.70 -1.36 -26.25
CA LEU A 92 -14.11 -0.98 -26.13
C LEU A 92 -14.43 0.43 -26.67
N HIS A 93 -13.53 1.39 -26.47
CA HIS A 93 -13.72 2.77 -26.94
C HIS A 93 -13.48 2.88 -28.45
N ASN A 94 -12.52 2.12 -28.97
CA ASN A 94 -12.31 2.02 -30.42
C ASN A 94 -13.53 1.39 -31.11
N ASN A 95 -14.02 0.28 -30.57
CA ASN A 95 -15.16 -0.45 -31.11
C ASN A 95 -16.47 0.36 -31.06
N SER A 96 -16.61 1.28 -30.10
CA SER A 96 -17.79 2.15 -29.98
C SER A 96 -17.70 3.44 -30.81
N GLN A 97 -16.49 3.93 -31.10
CA GLN A 97 -16.30 5.16 -31.88
C GLN A 97 -16.23 4.91 -33.39
N LYS A 98 -15.55 3.83 -33.81
CA LYS A 98 -15.15 3.65 -35.20
C LYS A 98 -15.33 2.21 -35.68
N ASN A 99 -14.97 1.23 -34.85
CA ASN A 99 -14.91 -0.18 -35.24
C ASN A 99 -14.15 -0.35 -36.58
N ARG A 100 -14.69 -1.06 -37.57
CA ARG A 100 -14.06 -1.23 -38.90
C ARG A 100 -14.38 -0.12 -39.90
N HIS A 101 -15.13 0.91 -39.52
CA HIS A 101 -15.60 1.95 -40.45
C HIS A 101 -14.68 3.18 -40.42
N PRO A 102 -14.45 3.89 -41.53
CA PRO A 102 -13.72 5.16 -41.50
C PRO A 102 -14.49 6.20 -40.67
N PHE A 103 -13.76 7.14 -40.06
CA PHE A 103 -14.38 8.30 -39.40
C PHE A 103 -15.13 9.18 -40.41
N SER A 104 -16.09 9.97 -39.93
CA SER A 104 -16.55 11.10 -40.72
C SER A 104 -15.40 12.08 -40.94
N GLU A 105 -15.39 12.76 -42.08
CA GLU A 105 -14.32 13.68 -42.46
C GLU A 105 -13.98 14.73 -41.36
N PRO A 106 -14.96 15.36 -40.67
CA PRO A 106 -14.64 16.28 -39.58
C PRO A 106 -13.96 15.61 -38.38
N ALA A 107 -14.39 14.40 -38.02
CA ALA A 107 -13.81 13.66 -36.90
C ALA A 107 -12.39 13.16 -37.22
N GLU A 108 -12.19 12.68 -38.45
CA GLU A 108 -10.87 12.26 -38.94
C GLU A 108 -9.86 13.41 -38.87
N ARG A 109 -10.26 14.60 -39.35
CA ARG A 109 -9.43 15.80 -39.31
C ARG A 109 -9.10 16.23 -37.88
N PHE A 110 -10.07 16.22 -36.98
CA PHE A 110 -9.85 16.57 -35.57
C PHE A 110 -8.80 15.65 -34.92
N PHE A 111 -8.97 14.34 -35.07
CA PHE A 111 -8.06 13.36 -34.47
C PHE A 111 -6.67 13.40 -35.08
N TRP A 112 -6.57 13.69 -36.38
CA TRP A 112 -5.29 13.89 -37.03
C TRP A 112 -4.57 15.13 -36.50
N GLU A 113 -5.23 16.28 -36.43
CA GLU A 113 -4.64 17.50 -35.86
C GLU A 113 -4.20 17.29 -34.41
N TYR A 114 -4.94 16.47 -33.67
CA TYR A 114 -4.58 16.08 -32.31
C TYR A 114 -3.31 15.23 -32.28
N ALA A 115 -3.22 14.19 -33.11
CA ALA A 115 -2.05 13.32 -33.19
C ALA A 115 -0.80 14.06 -33.68
N GLN A 116 -0.95 14.98 -34.63
CA GLN A 116 0.13 15.83 -35.15
C GLN A 116 0.78 16.66 -34.03
N ARG A 117 -0.01 17.20 -33.10
CA ARG A 117 0.48 18.00 -31.95
C ARG A 117 1.27 17.16 -30.95
N GLU A 118 1.01 15.86 -30.89
CA GLU A 118 1.66 14.94 -29.96
C GLU A 118 2.90 14.25 -30.57
N LYS A 119 3.04 14.21 -31.91
CA LYS A 119 4.17 13.57 -32.62
C LYS A 119 5.53 13.87 -32.00
N TRP A 120 5.89 15.14 -31.87
CA TRP A 120 7.21 15.55 -31.36
C TRP A 120 7.46 15.08 -29.92
N LYS A 121 6.40 14.94 -29.11
CA LYS A 121 6.50 14.41 -27.74
C LYS A 121 6.76 12.92 -27.77
N ILE A 122 6.07 12.18 -28.64
CA ILE A 122 6.28 10.74 -28.84
C ILE A 122 7.73 10.50 -29.25
N GLU A 123 8.23 11.22 -30.25
CA GLU A 123 9.61 11.09 -30.74
C GLU A 123 10.64 11.40 -29.65
N ARG A 124 10.41 12.46 -28.86
CA ARG A 124 11.27 12.83 -27.74
C ARG A 124 11.31 11.72 -26.68
N GLU A 125 10.15 11.27 -26.23
CA GLU A 125 10.05 10.22 -25.19
C GLU A 125 10.64 8.90 -25.69
N TYR A 126 10.38 8.52 -26.94
CA TYR A 126 10.95 7.31 -27.54
C TYR A 126 12.48 7.35 -27.58
N LYS A 127 13.09 8.48 -27.96
CA LYS A 127 14.56 8.65 -27.94
C LYS A 127 15.14 8.54 -26.53
N ILE A 128 14.47 9.14 -25.53
CA ILE A 128 14.87 9.05 -24.12
C ILE A 128 14.79 7.60 -23.64
N LEU A 129 13.67 6.93 -23.88
CA LEU A 129 13.43 5.54 -23.47
C LEU A 129 14.41 4.58 -24.14
N LYS A 130 14.70 4.75 -25.44
CA LYS A 130 15.68 3.94 -26.16
C LYS A 130 17.09 4.11 -25.59
N LYS A 131 17.49 5.35 -25.30
CA LYS A 131 18.78 5.63 -24.64
C LYS A 131 18.85 5.01 -23.24
N GLN A 132 17.78 5.14 -22.45
CA GLN A 132 17.69 4.55 -21.12
C GLN A 132 17.74 3.02 -21.18
N PHE A 133 17.00 2.41 -22.10
CA PHE A 133 16.97 0.97 -22.28
C PHE A 133 18.33 0.40 -22.69
N GLU A 134 19.04 1.07 -23.61
CA GLU A 134 20.40 0.66 -23.98
C GLU A 134 21.39 0.84 -22.82
N LEU A 135 21.29 1.92 -22.04
CA LEU A 135 22.09 2.08 -20.81
C LEU A 135 21.75 1.01 -19.76
N SER A 136 20.48 0.64 -19.60
CA SER A 136 20.05 -0.42 -18.70
C SER A 136 20.54 -1.79 -19.17
N LYS A 137 20.50 -2.09 -20.48
CA LYS A 137 21.12 -3.29 -21.04
C LYS A 137 22.61 -3.33 -20.78
N LEU A 138 23.32 -2.21 -21.00
CA LEU A 138 24.75 -2.11 -20.72
C LEU A 138 25.05 -2.27 -19.23
N LYS A 139 24.19 -1.75 -18.35
CA LYS A 139 24.31 -1.93 -16.90
C LYS A 139 24.06 -3.38 -16.50
N VAL A 140 22.99 -4.00 -16.98
CA VAL A 140 22.69 -5.43 -16.75
C VAL A 140 23.78 -6.32 -17.36
N PHE A 141 24.31 -5.97 -18.52
CA PHE A 141 25.42 -6.68 -19.15
C PHE A 141 26.73 -6.48 -18.39
N ALA A 142 27.03 -5.28 -17.91
CA ALA A 142 28.20 -5.02 -17.08
C ALA A 142 28.08 -5.73 -15.72
N GLU A 143 26.90 -5.70 -15.08
CA GLU A 143 26.62 -6.44 -13.85
C GLU A 143 26.71 -7.95 -14.09
N ALA A 144 26.15 -8.46 -15.20
CA ALA A 144 26.23 -9.87 -15.58
C ALA A 144 27.67 -10.30 -15.91
N GLN A 145 28.44 -9.49 -16.64
CA GLN A 145 29.85 -9.78 -16.96
C GLN A 145 30.76 -9.62 -15.73
N LEU A 146 30.51 -8.67 -14.83
CA LEU A 146 31.25 -8.55 -13.57
C LEU A 146 31.06 -9.79 -12.68
N VAL A 147 29.87 -10.38 -12.70
CA VAL A 147 29.56 -11.66 -12.03
C VAL A 147 30.14 -12.86 -12.79
N GLU A 148 30.10 -12.87 -14.13
CA GLU A 148 30.60 -13.97 -14.97
C GLU A 148 32.14 -14.05 -15.01
N PHE A 149 32.84 -12.91 -14.89
CA PHE A 149 34.30 -12.83 -14.92
C PHE A 149 34.98 -12.79 -13.54
N ASN A 150 34.25 -12.92 -12.42
CA ASN A 150 34.82 -12.91 -11.05
C ASN A 150 35.76 -11.72 -10.77
N LEU A 151 35.52 -10.54 -11.39
CA LEU A 151 36.41 -9.38 -11.26
C LEU A 151 36.21 -8.60 -9.96
N LEU A 152 35.11 -8.87 -9.25
CA LEU A 152 34.96 -8.62 -7.82
C LEU A 152 34.81 -9.99 -7.16
N PRO A 153 35.50 -10.28 -6.04
CA PRO A 153 35.20 -11.48 -5.28
C PRO A 153 33.69 -11.47 -4.97
N PRO A 154 32.97 -12.60 -5.12
CA PRO A 154 31.58 -12.66 -4.73
C PRO A 154 31.46 -12.11 -3.30
N GLU A 155 30.59 -11.12 -3.09
CA GLU A 155 30.39 -10.55 -1.76
C GLU A 155 29.67 -11.58 -0.90
N VAL A 156 30.39 -12.56 -0.38
CA VAL A 156 29.79 -13.57 0.49
C VAL A 156 29.49 -12.91 1.83
N TYR A 157 28.25 -13.04 2.29
CA TYR A 157 27.92 -12.62 3.63
C TYR A 157 28.61 -13.55 4.63
N LYS A 158 29.15 -12.98 5.71
CA LYS A 158 29.60 -13.80 6.84
C LYS A 158 28.39 -14.24 7.64
N ALA A 159 28.21 -15.54 7.84
CA ALA A 159 27.13 -16.05 8.68
C ALA A 159 27.19 -15.40 10.07
N SER A 160 26.10 -14.75 10.45
CA SER A 160 26.04 -14.00 11.72
C SER A 160 24.59 -13.77 12.14
N ARG A 161 24.37 -13.62 13.45
CA ARG A 161 23.07 -13.28 14.03
C ARG A 161 23.29 -12.33 15.19
N LYS A 162 22.59 -11.21 15.21
CA LYS A 162 22.68 -10.21 16.28
C LYS A 162 21.31 -9.57 16.49
N VAL A 163 20.89 -9.52 17.75
CA VAL A 163 19.74 -8.71 18.18
C VAL A 163 20.30 -7.62 19.07
N THR A 164 20.05 -6.37 18.70
CA THR A 164 20.54 -5.20 19.43
C THR A 164 19.35 -4.48 20.04
N ASN A 165 19.25 -4.56 21.36
CA ASN A 165 18.31 -3.75 22.12
C ASN A 165 19.00 -2.43 22.43
N SER A 166 18.59 -1.37 21.76
CA SER A 166 19.19 -0.06 21.99
C SER A 166 18.44 0.68 23.09
N LEU A 167 19.13 1.59 23.79
CA LEU A 167 18.48 2.61 24.62
C LEU A 167 17.77 3.68 23.76
N SER A 168 17.86 3.58 22.43
CA SER A 168 17.25 4.50 21.47
C SER A 168 15.84 4.00 21.07
N ILE A 169 15.20 4.69 20.11
CA ILE A 169 13.79 4.44 19.74
C ILE A 169 13.59 3.04 19.13
N HIS A 170 14.60 2.45 18.48
CA HIS A 170 14.43 1.21 17.73
C HIS A 170 15.30 0.07 18.25
N ASN A 171 14.71 -1.12 18.34
CA ASN A 171 15.44 -2.38 18.46
C ASN A 171 15.82 -2.85 17.05
N HIS A 172 16.95 -3.52 16.94
CA HIS A 172 17.50 -3.93 15.64
C HIS A 172 17.79 -5.42 15.58
N PHE A 173 17.43 -6.04 14.47
CA PHE A 173 17.71 -7.42 14.15
C PHE A 173 18.60 -7.51 12.92
N TRP A 174 19.66 -8.31 13.03
CA TRP A 174 20.53 -8.67 11.93
C TRP A 174 20.72 -10.18 11.91
N ARG A 175 20.51 -10.80 10.75
CA ARG A 175 20.92 -12.18 10.52
C ARG A 175 21.40 -12.34 9.09
N SER A 176 22.46 -13.09 8.89
CA SER A 176 22.98 -13.43 7.58
C SER A 176 23.43 -14.88 7.53
N THR A 177 23.28 -15.49 6.36
CA THR A 177 23.90 -16.74 5.92
C THR A 177 25.00 -16.41 4.92
N GLU A 178 25.41 -17.35 4.06
CA GLU A 178 26.36 -17.07 2.97
C GLU A 178 25.70 -16.31 1.82
N ASN A 179 24.43 -16.61 1.51
CA ASN A 179 23.73 -16.09 0.34
C ASN A 179 22.69 -15.00 0.67
N ILE A 180 22.27 -14.85 1.92
CA ILE A 180 21.19 -13.94 2.32
C ILE A 180 21.57 -13.15 3.57
N ALA A 181 21.12 -11.91 3.63
CA ALA A 181 21.14 -11.10 4.85
C ALA A 181 19.77 -10.45 5.08
N LEU A 182 19.27 -10.53 6.32
CA LEU A 182 18.09 -9.83 6.79
C LEU A 182 18.52 -8.76 7.81
N ASN A 183 18.10 -7.54 7.53
CA ASN A 183 18.25 -6.39 8.40
C ASN A 183 16.85 -5.86 8.73
N GLY A 184 16.50 -5.75 10.01
CA GLY A 184 15.18 -5.31 10.40
C GLY A 184 15.15 -4.45 11.64
N PHE A 185 14.21 -3.51 11.67
CA PHE A 185 13.77 -2.85 12.88
C PHE A 185 12.70 -3.69 13.56
N LEU A 186 12.84 -3.85 14.86
CA LEU A 186 11.88 -4.54 15.73
C LEU A 186 11.03 -3.50 16.47
N PRO A 187 9.79 -3.85 16.83
CA PRO A 187 8.99 -3.05 17.75
C PRO A 187 9.72 -2.80 19.07
N SER A 188 9.42 -1.68 19.71
CA SER A 188 9.95 -1.28 21.01
C SER A 188 8.86 -0.58 21.81
N LYS A 189 9.12 -0.29 23.09
CA LYS A 189 8.19 0.50 23.94
C LYS A 189 7.78 1.84 23.29
N LEU A 190 8.68 2.44 22.52
CA LEU A 190 8.51 3.79 21.96
C LEU A 190 8.10 3.79 20.48
N LYS A 191 8.28 2.67 19.78
CA LYS A 191 7.86 2.51 18.39
C LYS A 191 7.16 1.18 18.18
N GLU A 192 5.89 1.27 17.81
CA GLU A 192 5.00 0.14 17.54
C GLU A 192 5.36 -0.62 16.25
N GLU A 193 5.74 0.11 15.20
CA GLU A 193 6.04 -0.46 13.89
C GLU A 193 7.52 -0.82 13.73
N GLY A 194 7.76 -2.04 13.25
CA GLY A 194 9.03 -2.48 12.69
C GLY A 194 8.93 -2.80 11.21
N SER A 195 10.06 -3.08 10.58
CA SER A 195 10.16 -3.40 9.15
C SER A 195 11.44 -4.19 8.88
N CYS A 196 11.53 -4.95 7.80
CA CYS A 196 12.79 -5.57 7.40
C CYS A 196 13.09 -5.49 5.91
N VAL A 197 14.37 -5.65 5.60
CA VAL A 197 14.93 -5.78 4.26
C VAL A 197 15.73 -7.07 4.21
N ILE A 198 15.44 -7.90 3.21
CA ILE A 198 16.14 -9.14 2.91
C ILE A 198 16.92 -8.91 1.62
N SER A 199 18.24 -9.04 1.71
CA SER A 199 19.19 -8.84 0.62
C SER A 199 19.81 -10.17 0.22
N PHE A 200 20.08 -10.34 -1.06
CA PHE A 200 20.67 -11.55 -1.61
C PHE A 200 22.07 -11.24 -2.16
N CYS A 201 23.03 -12.10 -1.82
CA CYS A 201 24.40 -12.03 -2.30
C CYS A 201 24.45 -11.98 -3.84
N ASN A 202 25.28 -11.10 -4.40
CA ASN A 202 25.47 -10.91 -5.85
C ASN A 202 24.18 -10.65 -6.63
N ARG A 203 23.15 -10.07 -5.99
CA ARG A 203 21.89 -9.70 -6.63
C ARG A 203 21.48 -8.30 -6.22
N THR A 204 20.89 -7.56 -7.15
CA THR A 204 20.38 -6.20 -6.91
C THR A 204 18.96 -6.17 -6.35
N ILE A 205 18.30 -7.33 -6.26
CA ILE A 205 16.94 -7.47 -5.77
C ILE A 205 16.94 -7.58 -4.24
N MET A 206 16.01 -6.89 -3.59
CA MET A 206 15.74 -6.99 -2.16
C MET A 206 14.26 -7.26 -1.92
N ILE A 207 13.92 -7.98 -0.86
CA ILE A 207 12.54 -8.10 -0.38
C ILE A 207 12.38 -7.18 0.83
N THR A 208 11.40 -6.30 0.80
CA THR A 208 11.07 -5.42 1.92
C THR A 208 9.71 -5.79 2.50
N LEU A 209 9.62 -5.94 3.83
CA LEU A 209 8.38 -6.20 4.55
C LEU A 209 8.11 -5.08 5.55
N ASP A 210 6.91 -4.52 5.48
CA ASP A 210 6.42 -3.54 6.44
C ASP A 210 5.74 -4.21 7.64
N HIS A 211 5.40 -3.41 8.65
CA HIS A 211 4.75 -3.88 9.88
C HIS A 211 3.48 -4.69 9.60
N LYS A 212 2.60 -4.19 8.73
CA LYS A 212 1.34 -4.85 8.38
C LYS A 212 1.58 -6.22 7.74
N THR A 213 2.51 -6.31 6.79
CA THR A 213 2.86 -7.57 6.14
C THR A 213 3.47 -8.56 7.13
N ILE A 214 4.35 -8.10 8.03
CA ILE A 214 4.98 -8.92 9.05
C ILE A 214 3.93 -9.52 10.00
N LEU A 215 3.01 -8.70 10.52
CA LEU A 215 1.93 -9.20 11.38
C LEU A 215 0.99 -10.17 10.67
N GLN A 216 0.67 -9.92 9.39
CA GLN A 216 -0.11 -10.87 8.60
C GLN A 216 0.59 -12.23 8.43
N LEU A 217 1.91 -12.24 8.26
CA LEU A 217 2.68 -13.48 8.21
C LEU A 217 2.65 -14.19 9.57
N ILE A 218 2.89 -13.47 10.67
CA ILE A 218 2.84 -14.02 12.03
C ILE A 218 1.48 -14.65 12.32
N ASN A 219 0.38 -13.96 12.03
CA ASN A 219 -0.97 -14.48 12.26
C ASN A 219 -1.25 -15.75 11.44
N LYS A 220 -0.77 -15.81 10.19
CA LYS A 220 -0.93 -17.02 9.36
C LYS A 220 -0.08 -18.19 9.86
N LEU A 221 1.06 -17.93 10.50
CA LEU A 221 1.94 -18.96 11.06
C LEU A 221 1.31 -19.72 12.23
N GLU A 222 0.23 -19.21 12.83
CA GLU A 222 -0.54 -19.94 13.84
C GLU A 222 -1.21 -21.20 13.26
N THR A 223 -1.52 -21.19 11.96
CA THR A 223 -2.25 -22.28 11.29
C THR A 223 -1.43 -22.97 10.20
N TYR A 224 -0.54 -22.25 9.52
CA TYR A 224 0.17 -22.72 8.33
C TYR A 224 1.68 -22.64 8.51
N SER A 225 2.44 -23.49 7.80
CA SER A 225 3.89 -23.33 7.75
C SER A 225 4.27 -22.14 6.86
N LEU A 226 5.45 -21.54 7.08
CA LEU A 226 5.93 -20.45 6.23
C LEU A 226 5.99 -20.85 4.75
N ASN A 227 6.31 -22.12 4.49
CA ASN A 227 6.34 -22.66 3.14
C ASN A 227 4.94 -22.57 2.50
N ASP A 228 3.88 -22.91 3.23
CA ASP A 228 2.49 -22.87 2.70
C ASP A 228 1.95 -21.45 2.55
N ILE A 229 2.47 -20.50 3.33
CA ILE A 229 2.07 -19.08 3.28
C ILE A 229 2.70 -18.38 2.08
N ILE A 230 3.96 -18.70 1.77
CA ILE A 230 4.70 -18.06 0.68
C ILE A 230 4.25 -18.64 -0.66
N LEU A 231 3.72 -17.77 -1.52
CA LEU A 231 3.34 -18.13 -2.88
C LEU A 231 4.60 -18.51 -3.66
N ARG A 232 4.64 -19.77 -4.11
CA ARG A 232 5.79 -20.29 -4.86
C ARG A 232 5.40 -21.11 -6.08
N GLY A 233 6.28 -21.13 -7.06
CA GLY A 233 6.22 -22.00 -8.23
C GLY A 233 7.61 -22.54 -8.56
N HIS A 234 7.69 -23.67 -9.25
CA HIS A 234 8.96 -24.28 -9.62
C HIS A 234 9.28 -24.04 -11.10
N SER A 235 10.57 -23.90 -11.42
CA SER A 235 11.02 -23.88 -12.82
C SER A 235 10.73 -25.24 -13.49
N TYR A 236 10.71 -25.27 -14.82
CA TYR A 236 10.46 -26.50 -15.59
C TYR A 236 11.38 -27.68 -15.19
N GLN A 237 12.62 -27.37 -14.83
CA GLN A 237 13.63 -28.35 -14.41
C GLN A 237 13.68 -28.54 -12.88
N ASN A 238 12.81 -27.88 -12.12
CA ASN A 238 12.77 -27.88 -10.66
C ASN A 238 14.08 -27.46 -9.94
N THR A 239 14.93 -26.71 -10.63
CA THR A 239 16.21 -26.21 -10.12
C THR A 239 16.09 -24.84 -9.43
N LYS A 240 15.00 -24.12 -9.69
CA LYS A 240 14.73 -22.79 -9.16
C LYS A 240 13.30 -22.69 -8.67
N THR A 241 13.11 -21.95 -7.59
CA THR A 241 11.81 -21.62 -7.01
C THR A 241 11.52 -20.15 -7.29
N PHE A 242 10.42 -19.88 -7.98
CA PHE A 242 9.81 -18.56 -8.10
C PHE A 242 9.05 -18.27 -6.80
N VAL A 243 9.37 -17.17 -6.13
CA VAL A 243 8.85 -16.81 -4.82
C VAL A 243 8.18 -15.45 -4.91
N VAL A 244 6.96 -15.34 -4.38
CA VAL A 244 6.24 -14.08 -4.18
C VAL A 244 6.03 -13.85 -2.69
N LEU A 245 6.63 -12.79 -2.16
CA LEU A 245 6.57 -12.42 -0.74
C LEU A 245 6.39 -10.91 -0.59
N GLY A 246 5.29 -10.50 0.05
CA GLY A 246 4.84 -9.12 0.04
C GLY A 246 4.53 -8.66 -1.39
N ASN A 247 5.08 -7.51 -1.78
CA ASN A 247 4.98 -6.98 -3.15
C ASN A 247 6.18 -7.36 -4.05
N ASN A 248 7.04 -8.29 -3.61
CA ASN A 248 8.26 -8.66 -4.31
C ASN A 248 8.16 -10.06 -4.91
N ALA A 249 8.72 -10.24 -6.11
CA ALA A 249 8.82 -11.53 -6.79
C ALA A 249 10.27 -11.80 -7.20
N VAL A 250 10.79 -12.99 -6.87
CA VAL A 250 12.20 -13.36 -7.11
C VAL A 250 12.35 -14.84 -7.48
N HIS A 251 13.32 -15.14 -8.34
CA HIS A 251 13.71 -16.52 -8.66
C HIS A 251 14.92 -16.94 -7.82
N LEU A 252 14.75 -17.88 -6.90
CA LEU A 252 15.82 -18.38 -6.03
C LEU A 252 16.24 -19.79 -6.43
N GLU A 253 17.49 -20.13 -6.19
CA GLU A 253 17.90 -21.53 -6.17
C GLU A 253 17.28 -22.20 -4.94
N ASN A 254 17.02 -23.50 -5.00
CA ASN A 254 16.30 -24.18 -3.91
C ASN A 254 17.05 -24.07 -2.57
N ALA A 255 18.38 -24.15 -2.56
CA ALA A 255 19.17 -23.95 -1.34
C ALA A 255 19.00 -22.53 -0.75
N VAL A 256 19.02 -21.51 -1.61
CA VAL A 256 18.82 -20.12 -1.21
C VAL A 256 17.38 -19.88 -0.72
N TYR A 257 16.40 -20.60 -1.26
CA TYR A 257 15.03 -20.55 -0.76
C TYR A 257 14.90 -21.12 0.66
N GLU A 258 15.56 -22.23 0.97
CA GLU A 258 15.58 -22.78 2.33
C GLU A 258 16.27 -21.81 3.32
N GLU A 259 17.36 -21.14 2.91
CA GLU A 259 17.98 -20.08 3.71
C GLU A 259 17.03 -18.90 3.96
N LEU A 260 16.20 -18.53 2.97
CA LEU A 260 15.18 -17.49 3.12
C LEU A 260 14.15 -17.87 4.18
N LEU A 261 13.65 -19.11 4.12
CA LEU A 261 12.67 -19.61 5.09
C LEU A 261 13.23 -19.58 6.51
N ASP A 262 14.46 -20.07 6.71
CA ASP A 262 15.12 -20.12 8.01
C ASP A 262 15.35 -18.72 8.60
N ILE A 263 15.92 -17.79 7.82
CA ILE A 263 16.17 -16.42 8.28
C ILE A 263 14.85 -15.70 8.59
N LEU A 264 13.84 -15.85 7.73
CA LEU A 264 12.55 -15.18 7.91
C LEU A 264 11.81 -15.73 9.12
N GLN A 265 11.80 -17.05 9.33
CA GLN A 265 11.14 -17.69 10.48
C GLN A 265 11.69 -17.17 11.81
N ASP A 266 13.01 -17.03 11.93
CA ASP A 266 13.66 -16.50 13.13
C ASP A 266 13.37 -15.01 13.34
N TYR A 267 13.38 -14.21 12.28
CA TYR A 267 12.98 -12.80 12.38
C TYR A 267 11.53 -12.66 12.83
N LEU A 268 10.59 -13.40 12.23
CA LEU A 268 9.17 -13.36 12.58
C LEU A 268 8.94 -13.79 14.05
N LYS A 269 9.71 -14.77 14.53
CA LYS A 269 9.67 -15.18 15.94
C LYS A 269 10.11 -14.05 16.87
N VAL A 270 11.29 -13.46 16.64
CA VAL A 270 11.79 -12.36 17.48
C VAL A 270 10.87 -11.14 17.39
N TYR A 271 10.32 -10.85 16.21
CA TYR A 271 9.36 -9.78 16.01
C TYR A 271 8.10 -9.98 16.85
N SER A 272 7.53 -11.19 16.82
CA SER A 272 6.35 -11.54 17.62
C SER A 272 6.61 -11.36 19.13
N GLU A 273 7.77 -11.81 19.61
CA GLU A 273 8.19 -11.64 21.01
C GLU A 273 8.33 -10.16 21.41
N GLU A 274 8.96 -9.33 20.58
CA GLU A 274 9.11 -7.89 20.86
C GLU A 274 7.77 -7.14 20.72
N TYR A 275 6.92 -7.52 19.77
CA TYR A 275 5.60 -6.93 19.60
C TYR A 275 4.68 -7.25 20.79
N SER A 276 4.72 -8.48 21.30
CA SER A 276 4.00 -8.85 22.52
C SER A 276 4.44 -8.02 23.73
N LYS A 277 5.75 -7.76 23.88
CA LYS A 277 6.27 -6.85 24.93
C LYS A 277 5.74 -5.43 24.76
N PHE A 278 5.64 -4.93 23.53
CA PHE A 278 5.03 -3.64 23.24
C PHE A 278 3.55 -3.62 23.63
N GLN A 279 2.75 -4.61 23.20
CA GLN A 279 1.33 -4.70 23.54
C GLN A 279 1.11 -4.75 25.06
N LYS A 280 1.93 -5.52 25.77
CA LYS A 280 1.90 -5.56 27.24
C LYS A 280 2.22 -4.21 27.87
N TYR A 281 3.21 -3.50 27.34
CA TYR A 281 3.60 -2.18 27.83
C TYR A 281 2.47 -1.14 27.70
N ILE A 282 1.74 -1.16 26.57
CA ILE A 282 0.60 -0.26 26.35
C ILE A 282 -0.74 -0.83 26.89
N GLY A 283 -0.72 -2.00 27.53
CA GLY A 283 -1.91 -2.67 28.06
C GLY A 283 -2.94 -3.07 27.00
N ALA A 284 -2.49 -3.39 25.79
CA ALA A 284 -3.34 -3.67 24.63
C ALA A 284 -3.50 -5.17 24.28
N GLU A 285 -3.02 -6.08 25.13
CA GLU A 285 -2.96 -7.53 24.84
C GLU A 285 -4.33 -8.16 24.57
N ASN A 286 -5.40 -7.65 25.20
CA ASN A 286 -6.76 -8.19 25.09
C ASN A 286 -7.63 -7.44 24.07
N PHE A 287 -7.05 -6.48 23.34
CA PHE A 287 -7.79 -5.62 22.43
C PHE A 287 -7.34 -5.85 20.98
N SER A 288 -8.28 -5.70 20.05
CA SER A 288 -8.02 -5.85 18.62
C SER A 288 -8.08 -4.50 17.93
N PHE A 289 -7.34 -4.37 16.83
CA PHE A 289 -7.45 -3.18 15.98
C PHE A 289 -8.84 -3.08 15.36
N TYR A 290 -9.34 -1.85 15.23
CA TYR A 290 -10.58 -1.60 14.51
C TYR A 290 -10.32 -1.57 12.99
N LYS A 291 -10.80 -2.58 12.27
CA LYS A 291 -10.64 -2.70 10.81
C LYS A 291 -9.16 -2.53 10.38
N ASP A 292 -8.89 -1.63 9.43
CA ASP A 292 -7.55 -1.29 8.94
C ASP A 292 -6.97 -0.03 9.62
N THR A 293 -7.47 0.36 10.80
CA THR A 293 -6.95 1.50 11.57
C THR A 293 -5.86 1.07 12.56
N ASN A 294 -5.10 2.04 13.07
CA ASN A 294 -4.10 1.82 14.13
C ASN A 294 -4.71 1.97 15.55
N ASP A 295 -6.03 2.06 15.66
CA ASP A 295 -6.73 2.28 16.93
C ASP A 295 -7.26 0.96 17.50
N TYR A 296 -7.15 0.81 18.82
CA TYR A 296 -7.63 -0.38 19.52
C TYR A 296 -9.12 -0.24 19.87
N MET A 297 -9.93 -1.24 19.53
CA MET A 297 -11.31 -1.32 19.98
C MET A 297 -11.36 -1.76 21.45
N LEU A 298 -11.78 -0.87 22.35
CA LEU A 298 -11.91 -1.18 23.77
C LEU A 298 -13.21 -1.92 24.09
N LEU A 299 -14.34 -1.43 23.59
CA LEU A 299 -15.66 -2.03 23.81
C LEU A 299 -16.70 -1.56 22.79
N GLU A 300 -17.79 -2.31 22.70
CA GLU A 300 -19.01 -1.95 21.97
C GLU A 300 -20.07 -1.46 22.98
N THR A 301 -20.76 -0.36 22.69
CA THR A 301 -21.79 0.25 23.56
C THR A 301 -22.85 0.99 22.76
N SER A 302 -23.90 1.49 23.41
CA SER A 302 -24.95 2.27 22.74
C SER A 302 -24.53 3.72 22.49
N ARG A 303 -25.15 4.34 21.47
CA ARG A 303 -25.02 5.79 21.22
C ARG A 303 -25.47 6.62 22.41
N GLU A 304 -26.45 6.13 23.17
CA GLU A 304 -26.91 6.80 24.39
C GLU A 304 -25.85 6.83 25.48
N ASN A 305 -25.16 5.70 25.70
CA ASN A 305 -24.04 5.65 26.63
C ASN A 305 -22.90 6.59 26.22
N TRP A 306 -22.62 6.70 24.91
CA TRP A 306 -21.66 7.68 24.41
C TRP A 306 -22.09 9.13 24.67
N ARG A 307 -23.38 9.47 24.49
CA ARG A 307 -23.90 10.80 24.86
C ARG A 307 -23.70 11.08 26.33
N LYS A 308 -23.99 10.11 27.21
CA LYS A 308 -23.75 10.23 28.65
C LYS A 308 -22.27 10.42 28.97
N LEU A 309 -21.36 9.73 28.28
CA LEU A 309 -19.91 9.94 28.41
C LEU A 309 -19.49 11.36 28.03
N ILE A 310 -19.96 11.89 26.90
CA ILE A 310 -19.67 13.27 26.48
C ILE A 310 -20.26 14.29 27.47
N GLN A 311 -21.48 14.07 27.96
CA GLN A 311 -22.09 14.92 28.99
C GLN A 311 -21.31 14.88 30.31
N TYR A 312 -20.84 13.70 30.72
CA TYR A 312 -19.96 13.56 31.88
C TYR A 312 -18.66 14.36 31.67
N ALA A 313 -18.00 14.20 30.52
CA ALA A 313 -16.78 14.94 30.19
C ALA A 313 -16.99 16.47 30.24
N ARG A 314 -18.10 16.99 29.72
CA ARG A 314 -18.45 18.42 29.76
C ARG A 314 -18.63 18.98 31.18
N LYS A 315 -19.10 18.18 32.14
CA LYS A 315 -19.21 18.60 33.56
C LYS A 315 -17.85 18.85 34.20
N PHE A 316 -16.81 18.22 33.69
CA PHE A 316 -15.44 18.27 34.19
C PHE A 316 -14.47 18.85 33.12
N ASP A 317 -15.01 19.69 32.23
CA ASP A 317 -14.24 20.37 31.19
C ASP A 317 -13.28 21.41 31.80
N THR A 318 -12.22 21.73 31.08
CA THR A 318 -11.16 22.71 31.40
C THR A 318 -11.65 24.07 31.91
N GLU A 319 -12.90 24.48 31.59
CA GLU A 319 -13.50 25.73 32.07
C GLU A 319 -14.28 25.59 33.40
N GLN A 320 -14.69 24.38 33.80
CA GLN A 320 -15.59 24.13 34.95
C GLN A 320 -15.11 23.06 35.95
N GLY A 321 -14.08 22.26 35.63
CA GLY A 321 -13.63 21.12 36.42
C GLY A 321 -12.59 21.47 37.48
N THR A 322 -12.93 21.25 38.76
CA THR A 322 -11.98 21.25 39.91
C THR A 322 -11.67 19.83 40.40
N THR A 323 -11.69 18.82 39.52
CA THR A 323 -11.26 17.46 39.90
C THR A 323 -9.74 17.37 39.89
N SER A 324 -9.15 16.87 40.98
CA SER A 324 -7.70 16.80 41.17
C SER A 324 -6.97 15.80 40.25
N GLU A 325 -7.69 15.06 39.39
CA GLU A 325 -7.15 13.87 38.72
C GLU A 325 -6.91 14.05 37.20
N TYR A 326 -7.79 14.77 36.49
CA TYR A 326 -7.66 15.15 35.06
C TYR A 326 -8.79 16.11 34.65
N CYS A 327 -8.61 16.82 33.52
CA CYS A 327 -9.62 17.65 32.86
C CYS A 327 -9.99 17.04 31.50
N PHE A 328 -11.20 17.28 31.02
CA PHE A 328 -11.60 16.82 29.69
C PHE A 328 -11.61 17.94 28.67
N ASN A 329 -11.25 17.62 27.44
CA ASN A 329 -11.64 18.36 26.25
C ASN A 329 -12.51 17.41 25.42
N SER A 330 -13.79 17.72 25.31
CA SER A 330 -14.74 16.88 24.58
C SER A 330 -15.43 17.70 23.50
N ASN A 331 -15.48 17.16 22.30
CA ASN A 331 -16.45 17.58 21.29
C ASN A 331 -17.34 16.38 20.93
N ASP A 332 -18.36 16.58 20.10
CA ASP A 332 -19.27 15.49 19.72
C ASP A 332 -18.58 14.32 18.99
N HIS A 333 -17.30 14.49 18.61
CA HIS A 333 -16.52 13.55 17.79
C HIS A 333 -15.37 12.85 18.53
N HIS A 334 -14.95 13.30 19.71
CA HIS A 334 -13.94 12.61 20.51
C HIS A 334 -13.95 13.06 21.97
N LEU A 335 -13.40 12.20 22.84
CA LEU A 335 -13.16 12.50 24.25
C LEU A 335 -11.65 12.46 24.50
N LEU A 336 -11.10 13.61 24.89
CA LEU A 336 -9.69 13.78 25.24
C LEU A 336 -9.58 14.02 26.74
N ALA A 337 -8.82 13.19 27.44
CA ALA A 337 -8.46 13.44 28.83
C ALA A 337 -7.07 14.06 28.91
N ILE A 338 -6.94 15.17 29.62
CA ILE A 338 -5.69 15.91 29.81
C ILE A 338 -5.28 15.78 31.27
N SER A 339 -4.03 15.41 31.51
CA SER A 339 -3.48 15.29 32.85
C SER A 339 -3.19 16.66 33.48
N ALA A 340 -2.93 16.68 34.80
CA ALA A 340 -2.55 17.92 35.51
C ALA A 340 -1.24 18.54 34.97
N GLN A 341 -0.38 17.72 34.34
CA GLN A 341 0.87 18.11 33.70
C GLN A 341 0.68 18.57 32.25
N ASN A 342 -0.57 18.70 31.79
CA ASN A 342 -0.95 19.09 30.43
C ASN A 342 -0.53 18.09 29.34
N ASN A 343 -0.40 16.80 29.70
CA ASN A 343 -0.20 15.71 28.75
C ASN A 343 -1.53 15.08 28.35
N ILE A 344 -1.61 14.51 27.15
CA ILE A 344 -2.77 13.73 26.74
C ILE A 344 -2.76 12.40 27.49
N LYS A 345 -3.65 12.25 28.46
CA LYS A 345 -3.74 11.07 29.33
C LYS A 345 -4.29 9.87 28.56
N PHE A 346 -5.33 10.09 27.77
CA PHE A 346 -5.86 9.16 26.76
C PHE A 346 -6.79 9.89 25.81
N ARG A 347 -7.06 9.28 24.64
CA ARG A 347 -8.05 9.76 23.68
C ARG A 347 -8.96 8.62 23.23
N LEU A 348 -10.25 8.92 23.19
CA LEU A 348 -11.29 8.00 22.74
C LEU A 348 -12.02 8.53 21.50
N LEU A 349 -12.25 7.64 20.54
CA LEU A 349 -12.92 7.95 19.27
C LEU A 349 -14.14 7.02 19.11
N PRO A 350 -15.33 7.54 18.76
CA PRO A 350 -16.46 6.71 18.41
C PRO A 350 -16.32 6.21 16.96
N ALA A 351 -16.59 4.92 16.72
CA ALA A 351 -16.66 4.33 15.40
C ALA A 351 -17.91 3.46 15.24
N ASN A 352 -18.38 3.24 14.01
CA ASN A 352 -19.55 2.40 13.76
C ASN A 352 -19.32 0.96 14.25
N SER A 353 -20.39 0.28 14.67
CA SER A 353 -20.28 -1.13 15.06
C SER A 353 -19.73 -1.98 13.92
N ILE A 354 -18.84 -2.93 14.23
CA ILE A 354 -18.29 -3.88 13.25
C ILE A 354 -19.38 -4.83 12.74
N LYS A 355 -20.45 -5.05 13.51
CA LYS A 355 -21.51 -6.02 13.18
C LYS A 355 -22.59 -5.45 12.25
N ASN A 356 -22.68 -4.13 12.13
CA ASN A 356 -23.73 -3.46 11.37
C ASN A 356 -23.13 -2.74 10.16
N GLU A 357 -22.84 -3.52 9.10
CA GLU A 357 -22.79 -2.94 7.76
C GLU A 357 -24.22 -2.60 7.34
N ASP A 358 -24.57 -1.31 7.48
CA ASP A 358 -25.65 -0.60 6.78
C ASP A 358 -27.00 -1.33 6.67
N SER A 359 -27.62 -1.70 7.81
CA SER A 359 -29.06 -2.01 7.78
C SER A 359 -29.86 -0.72 7.57
N PHE A 360 -30.45 -0.55 6.38
CA PHE A 360 -31.38 0.55 6.10
C PHE A 360 -32.68 0.49 6.93
N LEU A 361 -32.96 -0.65 7.59
CA LEU A 361 -34.17 -0.86 8.38
C LEU A 361 -33.96 -0.60 9.88
N PHE A 362 -32.73 -0.79 10.37
CA PHE A 362 -32.40 -0.64 11.79
C PHE A 362 -31.22 0.34 11.92
N PRO A 363 -31.48 1.62 12.22
CA PRO A 363 -30.39 2.57 12.45
C PRO A 363 -29.47 2.03 13.55
N ASP A 364 -28.16 2.03 13.29
CA ASP A 364 -27.15 1.49 14.19
C ASP A 364 -27.20 2.25 15.52
N ASP A 365 -27.77 1.64 16.57
CA ASP A 365 -27.76 2.21 17.93
C ASP A 365 -26.49 1.83 18.69
N GLN A 366 -25.63 1.00 18.10
CA GLN A 366 -24.36 0.58 18.71
C GLN A 366 -23.20 1.35 18.08
N LEU A 367 -22.12 1.49 18.84
CA LEU A 367 -20.85 2.02 18.39
C LEU A 367 -19.70 1.32 19.12
N CYS A 368 -18.54 1.31 18.49
CA CYS A 368 -17.28 0.91 19.09
C CYS A 368 -16.59 2.14 19.69
N ILE A 369 -16.11 2.03 20.93
CA ILE A 369 -15.19 3.01 21.50
C ILE A 369 -13.77 2.57 21.17
N LEU A 370 -13.08 3.39 20.41
CA LEU A 370 -11.68 3.19 20.03
C LEU A 370 -10.75 3.98 20.95
N TRP A 371 -9.58 3.43 21.19
CA TRP A 371 -8.47 4.05 21.90
C TRP A 371 -7.31 4.29 20.95
N GLU A 372 -6.93 5.55 20.82
CA GLU A 372 -5.79 5.96 20.00
C GLU A 372 -4.50 5.69 20.76
N ILE A 373 -3.54 5.03 20.11
CA ILE A 373 -2.23 4.78 20.70
C ILE A 373 -1.53 6.13 20.95
N PRO A 374 -1.06 6.43 22.18
CA PRO A 374 -0.33 7.66 22.46
C PRO A 374 0.89 7.80 21.54
N ASP A 375 1.31 9.03 21.25
CA ASP A 375 2.49 9.27 20.45
C ASP A 375 3.77 8.80 21.17
N THR A 376 4.85 8.63 20.40
CA THR A 376 6.15 8.16 20.89
C THR A 376 6.68 8.95 22.10
N GLY A 377 6.43 10.27 22.16
CA GLY A 377 6.86 11.11 23.27
C GLY A 377 6.05 10.83 24.55
N SER A 378 4.73 10.83 24.43
CA SER A 378 3.80 10.62 25.55
C SER A 378 3.88 9.22 26.14
N ARG A 379 4.24 8.19 25.37
CA ARG A 379 4.38 6.82 25.90
C ARG A 379 5.34 6.72 27.07
N LYS A 380 6.39 7.55 27.13
CA LYS A 380 7.32 7.56 28.29
C LYS A 380 6.61 7.85 29.61
N ALA A 381 5.53 8.62 29.56
CA ALA A 381 4.73 9.01 30.71
C ALA A 381 3.72 7.92 31.16
N ILE A 382 3.69 6.75 30.48
CA ILE A 382 2.98 5.56 30.97
C ILE A 382 3.64 5.05 32.26
N GLU A 383 4.97 5.08 32.35
CA GLU A 383 5.70 4.59 33.52
C GLU A 383 5.44 5.45 34.77
N THR A 384 5.13 6.72 34.60
CA THR A 384 4.75 7.65 35.68
C THR A 384 3.24 7.64 35.97
N GLY A 385 2.44 6.92 35.17
CA GLY A 385 0.98 6.88 35.28
C GLY A 385 0.26 8.15 34.80
N ASP A 386 1.00 9.07 34.18
CA ASP A 386 0.47 10.33 33.67
C ASP A 386 -0.25 10.14 32.32
N VAL A 387 0.16 9.11 31.56
CA VAL A 387 -0.56 8.58 30.40
C VAL A 387 -1.09 7.19 30.73
N TRP A 388 -2.34 6.92 30.37
CA TRP A 388 -3.00 5.65 30.66
C TRP A 388 -2.80 4.62 29.56
N THR A 389 -2.69 3.36 29.97
CA THR A 389 -2.73 2.21 29.06
C THR A 389 -4.14 1.98 28.52
N ALA A 390 -4.26 1.18 27.46
CA ALA A 390 -5.57 0.75 26.94
C ALA A 390 -6.40 0.05 28.03
N GLN A 391 -5.77 -0.86 28.80
CA GLN A 391 -6.40 -1.55 29.93
C GLN A 391 -6.90 -0.58 31.02
N GLN A 392 -6.09 0.38 31.45
CA GLN A 392 -6.51 1.37 32.45
C GLN A 392 -7.70 2.21 31.96
N THR A 393 -7.65 2.62 30.69
CA THR A 393 -8.72 3.39 30.06
C THR A 393 -10.02 2.56 29.96
N TYR A 394 -9.90 1.28 29.63
CA TYR A 394 -11.02 0.34 29.60
C TYR A 394 -11.66 0.15 30.97
N GLU A 395 -10.86 -0.09 32.02
CA GLU A 395 -11.38 -0.26 33.39
C GLU A 395 -12.11 0.99 33.90
N TRP A 396 -11.59 2.18 33.57
CA TRP A 396 -12.27 3.44 33.86
C TRP A 396 -13.60 3.56 33.11
N LEU A 397 -13.60 3.25 31.80
CA LEU A 397 -14.82 3.25 30.98
C LEU A 397 -15.89 2.30 31.54
N GLN A 398 -15.50 1.07 31.93
CA GLN A 398 -16.44 0.10 32.48
C GLN A 398 -17.12 0.60 33.75
N LYS A 399 -16.34 1.17 34.68
CA LYS A 399 -16.87 1.73 35.94
C LYS A 399 -17.84 2.87 35.68
N LEU A 400 -17.50 3.76 34.75
CA LEU A 400 -18.33 4.92 34.43
C LEU A 400 -19.63 4.52 33.71
N LEU A 401 -19.56 3.58 32.77
CA LEU A 401 -20.74 3.05 32.09
C LEU A 401 -21.68 2.31 33.05
N GLN A 402 -21.15 1.62 34.07
CA GLN A 402 -21.96 0.97 35.10
C GLN A 402 -22.73 1.98 35.98
N GLN A 403 -22.11 3.12 36.32
CA GLN A 403 -22.80 4.19 37.04
C GLN A 403 -23.99 4.74 36.25
N PHE A 404 -23.86 4.86 34.92
CA PHE A 404 -24.96 5.34 34.07
C PHE A 404 -26.16 4.40 34.00
N THR A 405 -25.97 3.10 34.28
CA THR A 405 -27.04 2.13 34.41
C THR A 405 -27.69 2.15 35.79
N ASP A 406 -26.92 2.41 36.84
CA ASP A 406 -27.42 2.45 38.22
C ASP A 406 -28.17 3.76 38.55
N GLU A 407 -27.86 4.86 37.86
CA GLU A 407 -28.56 6.16 38.00
C GLU A 407 -29.87 6.27 37.19
N SER A 408 -30.32 5.22 36.51
CA SER A 408 -31.58 5.25 35.75
C SER A 408 -32.80 5.24 36.70
N PRO A 409 -33.73 6.21 36.63
CA PRO A 409 -34.88 6.34 37.52
C PRO A 409 -36.03 5.37 37.19
N ASP A 410 -35.73 4.13 36.78
CA ASP A 410 -36.72 3.10 36.42
C ASP A 410 -36.76 1.93 37.42
N ALA A 411 -36.37 2.18 38.67
CA ALA A 411 -36.59 1.24 39.76
C ALA A 411 -38.08 1.08 40.16
N ASP A 412 -38.99 1.94 39.67
CA ASP A 412 -40.39 1.99 40.13
C ASP A 412 -41.47 1.64 39.09
N GLN A 413 -41.12 1.16 37.89
CA GLN A 413 -42.12 0.56 36.99
C GLN A 413 -41.67 -0.80 36.44
N ALA A 414 -41.70 -1.79 37.34
CA ALA A 414 -41.57 -3.19 36.98
C ALA A 414 -42.75 -3.65 36.09
N VAL A 415 -42.49 -3.88 34.82
CA VAL A 415 -43.28 -4.83 34.01
C VAL A 415 -42.66 -6.23 34.21
N PRO A 416 -43.41 -7.20 34.77
CA PRO A 416 -42.85 -8.49 35.18
C PRO A 416 -42.62 -9.38 33.96
N GLY A 417 -41.38 -9.39 33.43
CA GLY A 417 -41.04 -10.31 32.35
C GLY A 417 -39.57 -10.40 31.93
N LYS A 418 -38.77 -9.33 32.09
CA LYS A 418 -37.39 -9.30 31.54
C LYS A 418 -36.26 -9.51 32.55
N GLN A 419 -36.51 -9.39 33.86
CA GLN A 419 -35.48 -9.62 34.89
C GLN A 419 -35.07 -11.09 35.08
N ARG A 420 -35.77 -12.05 34.46
CA ARG A 420 -35.45 -13.49 34.60
C ARG A 420 -34.34 -13.97 33.66
N PHE A 421 -33.93 -13.16 32.67
CA PHE A 421 -32.94 -13.58 31.66
C PHE A 421 -31.49 -13.30 32.09
N PHE A 422 -31.23 -12.15 32.73
CA PHE A 422 -29.87 -11.80 33.19
C PHE A 422 -29.39 -12.61 34.40
N ARG A 423 -30.30 -13.01 35.29
CA ARG A 423 -29.93 -13.82 36.48
C ARG A 423 -29.59 -15.27 36.12
N LYS A 424 -30.12 -15.81 35.02
CA LYS A 424 -29.80 -17.18 34.55
C LYS A 424 -28.49 -17.29 33.77
N MET A 425 -28.00 -16.20 33.17
CA MET A 425 -26.69 -16.23 32.50
C MET A 425 -25.52 -16.24 33.49
N LEU A 426 -25.63 -15.48 34.59
CA LEU A 426 -24.58 -15.45 35.62
C LEU A 426 -24.42 -16.80 36.36
N ASP A 427 -25.52 -17.55 36.56
CA ASP A 427 -25.45 -18.89 37.17
C ASP A 427 -24.91 -19.99 36.21
N PHE A 428 -24.82 -19.70 34.90
CA PHE A 428 -24.26 -20.65 33.92
C PHE A 428 -22.75 -20.50 33.72
N PHE A 429 -22.18 -19.34 34.06
CA PHE A 429 -20.73 -19.11 33.95
C PHE A 429 -19.93 -19.45 35.21
N PHE A 430 -20.58 -19.77 36.33
CA PHE A 430 -19.93 -20.11 37.60
C PHE A 430 -20.25 -21.52 38.13
N LYS A 431 -20.36 -22.50 37.23
CA LYS A 431 -20.27 -23.92 37.59
C LYS A 431 -19.22 -24.66 36.80
#